data_AF-A0A952SMF7-F1
#
_entry.id   AF-A0A952SMF7-F1
#
_cell.length_a   1.000
_cell.length_b   1.000
_cell.length_c   1.000
_cell.angle_alpha   90.00
_cell.angle_beta   90.00
_cell.angle_gamma   90.00
#
_symmetry.space_group_name_H-M   'P 1'
#
loop_
_entity.id
_entity.type
_entity.pdbx_description
1 polymer ?
#
loop_
_entity_poly.entity_id
_entity_poly.type
_entity_poly.pdbx_seq_one_letter_code
_entity_poly.pdbx_strand_id
1 'polypeptide(L)'
;MQSHDHGTRLREFDPALGFPETAEQEAENPGRAHAVYESANELLLSRTRDREQFNLVFEENVNYGYRRNLWAMKPSGILLAAFGFAGGLSRLTLEIIRDEPVTMTAAYAVVLGSALTVFWIVRIHTDWVRVAADAYARQLAAASQSI
;
A
#
# COMPACT_ATOMS: atom_id res chain seq x y z
N MET A 1 14.38 -14.51 -14.14
CA MET A 1 15.85 -14.43 -14.27
C MET A 1 16.23 -13.10 -14.94
N GLN A 2 15.84 -11.96 -14.35
CA GLN A 2 15.98 -10.63 -14.96
C GLN A 2 16.09 -9.48 -13.93
N SER A 3 16.43 -9.75 -12.66
CA SER A 3 16.54 -8.69 -11.62
C SER A 3 17.96 -8.15 -11.43
N HIS A 4 18.96 -8.67 -12.15
CA HIS A 4 20.36 -8.25 -11.98
C HIS A 4 20.79 -7.04 -12.83
N ASP A 5 19.99 -6.58 -13.80
CA ASP A 5 20.40 -5.52 -14.75
C ASP A 5 20.00 -4.10 -14.29
N HIS A 6 19.03 -3.96 -13.38
CA HIS A 6 18.49 -2.63 -13.03
C HIS A 6 19.39 -1.85 -12.06
N GLY A 7 20.08 -2.53 -11.12
CA GLY A 7 20.96 -1.88 -10.14
C GLY A 7 22.30 -1.38 -10.71
N THR A 8 22.70 -1.88 -11.88
CA THR A 8 23.97 -1.48 -12.53
C THR A 8 23.84 -0.14 -13.26
N ARG A 9 22.66 0.21 -13.78
CA ARG A 9 22.47 1.44 -14.59
C ARG A 9 21.97 2.66 -13.81
N LEU A 10 21.41 2.49 -12.61
CA LEU A 10 21.20 3.62 -11.69
C LEU A 10 22.54 4.29 -11.28
N ARG A 11 23.63 3.53 -11.31
CA ARG A 11 25.00 4.05 -11.10
C ARG A 11 25.49 4.91 -12.26
N GLU A 12 24.98 4.67 -13.47
CA GLU A 12 25.28 5.50 -14.66
C GLU A 12 24.45 6.79 -14.66
N PHE A 13 23.27 6.78 -14.03
CA PHE A 13 22.35 7.91 -13.99
C PHE A 13 22.90 9.11 -13.20
N ASP A 14 23.54 8.86 -12.05
CA ASP A 14 24.29 9.89 -11.33
C ASP A 14 25.47 9.25 -10.56
N PRO A 15 26.70 9.34 -11.10
CA PRO A 15 27.89 8.82 -10.45
C PRO A 15 28.16 9.43 -9.07
N ALA A 16 27.61 10.61 -8.77
CA ALA A 16 27.81 11.30 -7.49
C ALA A 16 27.07 10.64 -6.32
N LEU A 17 26.04 9.82 -6.59
CA LEU A 17 25.26 9.14 -5.54
C LEU A 17 26.05 8.04 -4.82
N GLY A 18 27.14 7.52 -5.39
CA GLY A 18 28.08 6.64 -4.67
C GLY A 18 27.44 5.35 -4.11
N PHE A 19 26.63 4.67 -4.93
CA PHE A 19 25.96 3.41 -4.58
C PHE A 19 26.93 2.32 -4.12
N PRO A 20 26.54 1.47 -3.14
CA PRO A 20 27.33 0.31 -2.74
C PRO A 20 27.48 -0.65 -3.93
N GLU A 21 28.70 -1.18 -4.10
CA GLU A 21 29.01 -2.04 -5.24
C GLU A 21 28.69 -3.51 -4.98
N THR A 22 28.67 -3.91 -3.71
CA THR A 22 28.40 -5.28 -3.26
C THR A 22 27.42 -5.29 -2.09
N ALA A 23 26.74 -6.43 -1.91
CA ALA A 23 25.88 -6.67 -0.75
C ALA A 23 26.66 -6.64 0.58
N GLU A 24 27.95 -6.97 0.54
CA GLU A 24 28.86 -6.90 1.70
C GLU A 24 29.09 -5.45 2.13
N GLN A 25 29.37 -4.55 1.18
CA GLN A 25 29.50 -3.10 1.45
C GLN A 25 28.21 -2.48 1.98
N GLU A 26 27.06 -2.92 1.47
CA GLU A 26 25.75 -2.50 1.97
C GLU A 26 25.52 -2.96 3.41
N ALA A 27 25.95 -4.18 3.75
CA ALA A 27 25.85 -4.74 5.10
C ALA A 27 26.85 -4.11 6.09
N GLU A 28 28.03 -3.69 5.64
CA GLU A 28 29.05 -3.03 6.46
C GLU A 28 28.61 -1.64 6.94
N ASN A 29 27.83 -0.91 6.13
CA ASN A 29 27.30 0.39 6.53
C ASN A 29 25.86 0.60 6.03
N PRO A 30 24.87 -0.03 6.69
CA PRO A 30 23.46 0.03 6.28
C PRO A 30 22.91 1.46 6.28
N GLY A 31 23.38 2.31 7.21
CA GLY A 31 22.97 3.71 7.32
C GLY A 31 23.41 4.54 6.11
N ARG A 32 24.67 4.39 5.67
CA ARG A 32 25.16 5.04 4.46
C ARG A 32 24.40 4.55 3.22
N ALA A 33 24.23 3.23 3.08
CA ALA A 33 23.51 2.67 1.94
C ALA A 33 22.07 3.20 1.85
N HIS A 34 21.38 3.27 2.99
CA HIS A 34 20.03 3.85 3.07
C HIS A 34 19.99 5.31 2.59
N ALA A 35 20.92 6.15 3.06
CA ALA A 35 20.99 7.55 2.65
C ALA A 35 21.25 7.73 1.14
N VAL A 36 22.04 6.83 0.52
CA VAL A 36 22.27 6.84 -0.92
C VAL A 36 20.99 6.48 -1.69
N TYR A 37 20.29 5.42 -1.30
CA TYR A 37 19.03 5.04 -1.94
C TYR A 37 17.93 6.10 -1.76
N GLU A 38 17.89 6.76 -0.60
CA GLU A 38 16.98 7.89 -0.34
C GLU A 38 17.29 9.07 -1.27
N SER A 39 18.57 9.46 -1.37
CA SER A 39 19.02 10.53 -2.27
C SER A 39 18.71 10.21 -3.74
N ALA A 40 18.87 8.95 -4.15
CA ALA A 40 18.52 8.49 -5.49
C ALA A 40 17.00 8.64 -5.76
N ASN A 41 16.16 8.25 -4.80
CA ASN A 41 14.71 8.42 -4.92
C ASN A 41 14.31 9.89 -5.01
N GLU A 42 14.91 10.77 -4.21
CA GLU A 42 14.64 12.21 -4.26
C GLU A 42 15.02 12.82 -5.61
N LEU A 43 16.18 12.44 -6.15
CA LEU A 43 16.63 12.90 -7.46
C LEU A 43 15.66 12.44 -8.56
N LEU A 44 15.28 11.16 -8.57
CA LEU A 44 14.32 10.61 -9.53
C LEU A 44 12.97 11.33 -9.44
N LEU A 45 12.43 11.52 -8.24
CA LEU A 45 11.19 12.25 -8.00
C LEU A 45 11.26 13.70 -8.48
N SER A 46 12.42 14.36 -8.31
CA SER A 46 12.62 15.73 -8.78
C SER A 46 12.58 15.85 -10.30
N ARG A 47 13.04 14.80 -11.01
CA ARG A 47 13.10 14.74 -12.47
C ARG A 47 11.82 14.22 -13.11
N THR A 48 11.05 13.39 -12.40
CA THR A 48 9.75 12.85 -12.87
C THR A 48 8.55 13.64 -12.34
N ARG A 49 8.74 14.93 -12.04
CA ARG A 49 7.74 15.76 -11.34
C ARG A 49 6.64 16.28 -12.26
N ASP A 50 6.94 16.41 -13.55
CA ASP A 50 5.98 16.79 -14.58
C ASP A 50 4.97 15.66 -14.79
N ARG A 51 3.71 15.91 -14.40
CA ARG A 51 2.65 14.90 -14.45
C ARG A 51 2.09 14.69 -15.86
N GLU A 52 2.28 15.64 -16.76
CA GLU A 52 1.85 15.48 -18.15
C GLU A 52 2.87 14.61 -18.89
N GLN A 53 4.15 14.85 -18.68
CA GLN A 53 5.22 14.04 -19.26
C GLN A 53 5.29 12.63 -18.63
N PHE A 54 5.11 12.52 -17.31
CA PHE A 54 5.23 11.27 -16.55
C PHE A 54 3.90 10.78 -15.98
N ASN A 55 2.81 10.91 -16.75
CA ASN A 55 1.45 10.56 -16.28
C ASN A 55 1.34 9.13 -15.73
N LEU A 56 1.98 8.15 -16.36
CA LEU A 56 1.93 6.77 -15.91
C LEU A 56 2.62 6.55 -14.54
N VAL A 57 3.72 7.27 -14.27
CA VAL A 57 4.37 7.26 -12.93
C VAL A 57 3.42 7.84 -11.89
N PHE A 58 2.76 8.94 -12.23
CA PHE A 58 1.80 9.60 -11.36
C PHE A 58 0.59 8.71 -11.05
N GLU A 59 -0.01 8.06 -12.05
CA GLU A 59 -1.13 7.13 -11.88
C GLU A 59 -0.77 5.96 -10.96
N GLU A 60 0.41 5.35 -11.14
CA GLU A 60 0.84 4.25 -10.26
C GLU A 60 1.14 4.72 -8.84
N ASN A 61 1.67 5.94 -8.66
CA ASN A 61 1.84 6.52 -7.33
C ASN A 61 0.49 6.75 -6.63
N VAL A 62 -0.52 7.23 -7.35
CA VAL A 62 -1.90 7.40 -6.83
C VAL A 62 -2.49 6.05 -6.42
N ASN A 63 -2.37 5.03 -7.29
CA ASN A 63 -2.84 3.68 -7.01
C ASN A 63 -2.13 3.09 -5.78
N TYR A 64 -0.80 3.18 -5.71
CA TYR A 64 -0.03 2.74 -4.54
C TYR A 64 -0.47 3.47 -3.26
N GLY A 65 -0.60 4.80 -3.32
CA GLY A 65 -1.06 5.62 -2.20
C GLY A 65 -2.44 5.21 -1.70
N TYR A 66 -3.39 4.97 -2.60
CA TYR A 66 -4.72 4.46 -2.26
C TYR A 66 -4.66 3.14 -1.50
N ARG A 67 -3.89 2.16 -1.99
CA ARG A 67 -3.77 0.84 -1.34
C ARG A 67 -3.08 0.91 0.02
N ARG A 68 -1.99 1.68 0.11
CA ARG A 68 -1.25 1.89 1.36
C ARG A 68 -2.12 2.57 2.41
N ASN A 69 -2.87 3.60 2.00
CA ASN A 69 -3.76 4.33 2.91
C ASN A 69 -4.90 3.43 3.40
N LEU A 70 -5.52 2.62 2.53
CA LEU A 70 -6.51 1.64 2.96
C LEU A 70 -5.93 0.62 3.92
N TRP A 71 -4.73 0.10 3.64
CA TRP A 71 -4.08 -0.84 4.55
C TRP A 71 -3.80 -0.23 5.92
N ALA A 72 -3.35 1.02 5.99
CA ALA A 72 -3.18 1.75 7.25
C ALA A 72 -4.51 1.97 7.99
N MET A 73 -5.62 2.14 7.26
CA MET A 73 -6.96 2.28 7.83
C MET A 73 -7.61 0.95 8.22
N LYS A 74 -7.02 -0.20 7.85
CA LYS A 74 -7.60 -1.53 8.12
C LYS A 74 -7.99 -1.74 9.59
N PRO A 75 -7.18 -1.39 10.60
CA PRO A 75 -7.57 -1.55 12.00
C PRO A 75 -8.83 -0.75 12.34
N SER A 76 -8.89 0.52 11.93
CA SER A 76 -10.04 1.40 12.15
C SER A 76 -11.29 0.89 11.42
N GLY A 77 -11.12 0.39 10.20
CA GLY A 77 -12.20 -0.21 9.41
C GLY A 77 -12.80 -1.47 10.04
N ILE A 78 -11.95 -2.35 10.55
CA ILE A 78 -12.36 -3.55 11.29
C ILE A 78 -13.05 -3.17 12.60
N LEU A 79 -12.50 -2.23 13.37
CA LEU A 79 -13.12 -1.76 14.61
C LEU A 79 -14.52 -1.20 14.37
N LEU A 80 -14.69 -0.34 13.36
CA LEU A 80 -15.99 0.24 13.03
C LEU A 80 -16.99 -0.84 12.57
N ALA A 81 -16.55 -1.79 11.74
CA ALA A 81 -17.39 -2.91 11.31
C ALA A 81 -17.80 -3.80 12.50
N ALA A 82 -16.88 -4.05 13.45
CA ALA A 82 -17.15 -4.81 14.65
C ALA A 82 -18.16 -4.12 15.57
N PHE A 83 -18.11 -2.78 15.71
CA PHE A 83 -19.13 -2.04 16.46
C PHE A 83 -20.51 -2.17 15.83
N GLY A 84 -20.61 -2.03 14.50
CA GLY A 84 -21.87 -2.21 13.78
C GLY A 84 -22.43 -3.64 13.94
N PHE A 85 -21.56 -4.64 13.80
CA PHE A 85 -21.92 -6.04 14.01
C PHE A 85 -22.39 -6.31 15.44
N ALA A 86 -21.66 -5.83 16.46
CA ALA A 86 -22.03 -6.01 17.87
C ALA A 86 -23.34 -5.31 18.22
N GLY A 87 -23.55 -4.09 17.70
CA GLY A 87 -24.82 -3.36 17.82
C GLY A 87 -25.99 -4.11 17.19
N GLY A 88 -25.83 -4.61 15.96
CA GLY A 88 -26.85 -5.44 15.30
C GLY A 88 -27.13 -6.74 16.07
N LEU A 89 -26.09 -7.44 16.51
CA LEU A 89 -26.20 -8.72 17.19
C LEU A 89 -26.86 -8.59 18.56
N SER A 90 -26.47 -7.57 19.33
CA SER A 90 -27.11 -7.28 20.62
C SER A 90 -28.59 -6.98 20.48
N ARG A 91 -28.98 -6.17 19.49
CA ARG A 91 -30.40 -5.88 19.21
C ARG A 91 -31.16 -7.14 18.78
N LEU A 92 -30.61 -7.93 17.87
CA LEU A 92 -31.19 -9.19 17.42
C LEU A 92 -31.42 -10.14 18.61
N THR A 93 -30.43 -10.26 19.50
CA THR A 93 -30.51 -11.12 20.68
C THR A 93 -31.60 -10.65 21.64
N LEU A 94 -31.73 -9.32 21.85
CA LEU A 94 -32.79 -8.76 22.69
C LEU A 94 -34.19 -8.99 22.10
N GLU A 95 -34.36 -8.84 20.78
CA GLU A 95 -35.62 -9.10 20.09
C GLU A 95 -36.05 -10.57 20.27
N ILE A 96 -35.10 -11.52 20.11
CA ILE A 96 -35.34 -12.95 20.32
C ILE A 96 -35.71 -13.26 21.78
N ILE A 97 -34.96 -12.72 22.75
CA ILE A 97 -35.20 -12.98 24.19
C ILE A 97 -36.55 -12.41 24.64
N ARG A 98 -37.01 -11.31 24.03
CA ARG A 98 -38.27 -10.65 24.36
C ARG A 98 -39.47 -11.16 23.56
N ASP A 99 -39.25 -12.12 22.67
CA ASP A 99 -40.27 -12.61 21.72
C ASP A 99 -40.86 -11.47 20.86
N GLU A 100 -40.03 -10.47 20.55
CA GLU A 100 -40.36 -9.37 19.65
C GLU A 100 -40.04 -9.78 18.21
N PRO A 101 -40.81 -9.28 17.22
CA PRO A 101 -40.50 -9.54 15.81
C PRO A 101 -39.13 -8.97 15.46
N VAL A 102 -38.29 -9.79 14.80
CA VAL A 102 -36.96 -9.37 14.38
C VAL A 102 -37.04 -8.17 13.45
N THR A 103 -36.41 -7.08 13.84
CA THR A 103 -36.38 -5.87 13.02
C THR A 103 -35.39 -6.07 11.88
N MET A 104 -35.81 -5.74 10.65
CA MET A 104 -34.93 -5.82 9.47
C MET A 104 -33.64 -5.02 9.63
N THR A 105 -33.66 -3.92 10.39
CA THR A 105 -32.48 -3.11 10.68
C THR A 105 -31.41 -3.88 11.45
N ALA A 106 -31.79 -4.71 12.43
CA ALA A 106 -30.86 -5.53 13.20
C ALA A 106 -30.23 -6.61 12.31
N ALA A 107 -31.05 -7.28 11.49
CA ALA A 107 -30.57 -8.26 10.51
C ALA A 107 -29.60 -7.63 9.50
N TYR A 108 -29.93 -6.48 8.92
CA TYR A 108 -29.05 -5.78 7.98
C TYR A 108 -27.74 -5.31 8.64
N ALA A 109 -27.79 -4.82 9.88
CA ALA A 109 -26.59 -4.40 10.60
C ALA A 109 -25.61 -5.57 10.82
N VAL A 110 -26.12 -6.75 11.19
CA VAL A 110 -25.30 -7.96 11.33
C VAL A 110 -24.70 -8.37 9.98
N VAL A 111 -25.53 -8.51 8.94
CA VAL A 111 -25.08 -8.93 7.61
C VAL A 111 -24.04 -7.98 7.03
N LEU A 112 -24.30 -6.66 7.09
CA LEU A 112 -23.39 -5.64 6.59
C LEU A 112 -22.09 -5.58 7.41
N GLY A 113 -22.19 -5.64 8.74
CA GLY A 113 -21.03 -5.65 9.62
C GLY A 113 -20.13 -6.85 9.38
N SER A 114 -20.70 -8.04 9.19
CA SER A 114 -19.97 -9.25 8.80
C SER A 114 -19.32 -9.12 7.43
N ALA A 115 -20.07 -8.64 6.42
CA ALA A 115 -19.55 -8.47 5.06
C ALA A 115 -18.38 -7.48 5.01
N LEU A 116 -18.50 -6.34 5.71
CA LEU A 116 -17.43 -5.34 5.81
C LEU A 116 -16.19 -5.91 6.53
N THR A 117 -16.39 -6.66 7.61
CA THR A 117 -15.28 -7.31 8.33
C THR A 117 -14.54 -8.29 7.43
N VAL A 118 -15.28 -9.16 6.71
CA VAL A 118 -14.70 -10.10 5.75
C VAL A 118 -13.97 -9.36 4.62
N PHE A 119 -14.54 -8.28 4.09
CA PHE A 119 -13.90 -7.45 3.09
C PHE A 119 -12.54 -6.93 3.56
N TRP A 120 -12.45 -6.36 4.76
CA TRP A 120 -11.20 -5.85 5.32
C TRP A 120 -10.15 -6.95 5.53
N ILE A 121 -10.56 -8.15 5.95
CA ILE A 121 -9.65 -9.26 6.21
C ILE A 121 -9.11 -9.84 4.89
N VAL A 122 -10.00 -10.11 3.93
CA VAL A 122 -9.68 -10.82 2.68
C VAL A 122 -9.06 -9.92 1.63
N ARG A 123 -9.57 -8.70 1.45
CA ARG A 123 -9.14 -7.83 0.35
C ARG A 123 -7.92 -6.99 0.68
N ILE A 124 -7.80 -6.54 1.93
CA ILE A 124 -6.77 -5.57 2.34
C ILE A 124 -5.66 -6.28 3.11
N HIS A 125 -4.65 -6.77 2.39
CA HIS A 125 -3.46 -7.41 2.97
C HIS A 125 -2.17 -6.86 2.36
N THR A 126 -1.03 -7.18 2.95
CA THR A 126 0.27 -6.58 2.60
C THR A 126 0.67 -6.87 1.16
N ASP A 127 0.42 -8.07 0.63
CA ASP A 127 0.80 -8.38 -0.77
C ASP A 127 -0.02 -7.57 -1.77
N TRP A 128 -1.29 -7.27 -1.47
CA TRP A 128 -2.10 -6.40 -2.32
C TRP A 128 -1.53 -4.98 -2.44
N VAL A 129 -0.91 -4.47 -1.37
CA VAL A 129 -0.16 -3.20 -1.36
C VAL A 129 1.15 -3.36 -2.13
N ARG A 130 1.89 -4.45 -1.90
CA ARG A 130 3.19 -4.73 -2.55
C ARG A 130 3.07 -4.73 -4.07
N VAL A 131 2.01 -5.33 -4.63
CA VAL A 131 1.78 -5.34 -6.09
C VAL A 131 1.74 -3.92 -6.68
N ALA A 132 1.09 -2.96 -5.99
CA ALA A 132 1.06 -1.57 -6.46
C ALA A 132 2.38 -0.85 -6.21
N ALA A 133 3.07 -1.16 -5.10
CA ALA A 133 4.40 -0.62 -4.82
C ALA A 133 5.40 -1.03 -5.91
N ASP A 134 5.38 -2.30 -6.32
CA ASP A 134 6.24 -2.83 -7.37
C ASP A 134 5.90 -2.24 -8.75
N ALA A 135 4.62 -2.02 -9.03
CA ALA A 135 4.18 -1.35 -10.26
C ALA A 135 4.70 0.08 -10.34
N TYR A 136 4.55 0.84 -9.24
CA TYR A 136 5.10 2.18 -9.12
C TYR A 136 6.64 2.19 -9.25
N ALA A 137 7.35 1.30 -8.57
CA ALA A 137 8.80 1.22 -8.65
C ALA A 137 9.31 0.89 -10.06
N ARG A 138 8.65 -0.04 -10.76
CA ARG A 138 8.95 -0.34 -12.17
C ARG A 138 8.73 0.87 -13.07
N GLN A 139 7.63 1.58 -12.87
CA GLN A 139 7.30 2.74 -13.69
C GLN A 139 8.27 3.91 -13.45
N LEU A 140 8.69 4.10 -12.20
CA LEU A 140 9.70 5.10 -11.83
C LEU A 140 11.07 4.77 -12.47
N ALA A 141 11.48 3.50 -12.42
CA ALA A 141 12.72 3.05 -13.06
C ALA A 141 12.67 3.07 -14.61
N ALA A 142 11.48 2.94 -15.19
CA ALA A 142 11.30 3.13 -16.64
C ALA A 142 11.40 4.62 -17.01
N ALA A 143 10.78 5.50 -16.22
CA ALA A 143 10.83 6.95 -16.43
C ALA A 143 12.26 7.51 -16.31
N SER A 144 13.09 6.96 -15.41
CA SER A 144 14.49 7.36 -15.29
C SER A 144 15.32 7.12 -16.55
N GLN A 145 14.89 6.21 -17.44
CA GLN A 145 15.56 5.95 -18.72
C GLN A 145 15.21 6.97 -19.81
N SER A 146 14.16 7.77 -19.58
CA SER A 146 13.66 8.77 -20.53
C SER A 146 14.06 10.22 -20.18
N ILE A 147 14.81 10.39 -19.09
CA ILE A 147 15.39 11.66 -18.61
C ILE A 147 16.85 11.71 -19.04
#